data_AF-A0A923S841-F1
#
_entry.id   AF-A0A923S841-F1
#
_cell.length_a   1.000
_cell.length_b   1.000
_cell.length_c   1.000
_cell.angle_alpha   90.00
_cell.angle_beta   90.00
_cell.angle_gamma   90.00
#
_symmetry.space_group_name_H-M   'P 1'
#
loop_
_entity.id
_entity.type
_entity.pdbx_description
1 polymer ?
#
loop_
_entity_poly.entity_id
_entity_poly.type
_entity_poly.pdbx_seq_one_letter_code
_entity_poly.pdbx_strand_id
1 'polypeptide(L)'
;MFYTMEEAAVLCGFLELYLNRDSVDAAVRKNYEKFRLGLVQESLGRDDYIWAAKALSFLRPHWWQDHEDHRALENALLKTQTLALKPKK
;
A
#
# COMPACT_ATOMS: atom_id res chain seq x y z
N MET A 1 5.84 -4.63 -14.58
CA MET A 1 4.50 -4.29 -14.07
C MET A 1 4.75 -3.32 -12.96
N PHE A 2 4.20 -2.13 -13.11
CA PHE A 2 4.27 -1.04 -12.16
C PHE A 2 2.82 -0.65 -11.82
N TYR A 3 2.65 0.20 -10.82
CA TYR A 3 1.34 0.84 -10.62
C TYR A 3 1.11 1.89 -11.70
N THR A 4 -0.12 1.98 -12.19
CA THR A 4 -0.58 3.18 -12.89
C THR A 4 -0.73 4.31 -11.86
N MET A 5 -0.87 5.53 -12.36
CA MET A 5 -1.10 6.70 -11.51
C MET A 5 -2.37 6.53 -10.63
N GLU A 6 -3.44 5.98 -11.21
CA GLU A 6 -4.70 5.74 -10.50
C GLU A 6 -4.52 4.67 -9.41
N GLU A 7 -3.87 3.55 -9.71
CA GLU A 7 -3.63 2.50 -8.72
C GLU A 7 -2.72 2.98 -7.59
N ALA A 8 -1.72 3.81 -7.92
CA ALA A 8 -0.84 4.45 -6.95
C ALA A 8 -1.63 5.41 -6.03
N ALA A 9 -2.57 6.18 -6.58
CA ALA A 9 -3.43 7.07 -5.81
C ALA A 9 -4.37 6.30 -4.88
N VAL A 10 -5.02 5.25 -5.37
CA VAL A 10 -5.89 4.36 -4.57
C VAL A 10 -5.10 3.70 -3.44
N LEU A 11 -3.93 3.15 -3.76
CA LEU A 11 -3.02 2.56 -2.77
C LEU A 11 -2.62 3.55 -1.68
N CYS A 12 -2.20 4.76 -2.08
CA CYS A 12 -1.83 5.80 -1.14
C CYS A 12 -3.01 6.22 -0.28
N GLY A 13 -4.21 6.34 -0.85
CA GLY A 13 -5.43 6.72 -0.14
C GLY A 13 -5.79 5.74 0.97
N PHE A 14 -5.75 4.43 0.69
CA PHE A 14 -5.98 3.40 1.71
C PHE A 14 -4.98 3.50 2.87
N LEU A 15 -3.69 3.63 2.55
CA LEU A 15 -2.63 3.73 3.55
C LEU A 15 -2.76 5.02 4.38
N GLU A 16 -3.03 6.15 3.75
CA GLU A 16 -3.15 7.46 4.41
C GLU A 16 -4.32 7.52 5.38
N LEU A 17 -5.46 6.89 5.04
CA LEU A 17 -6.67 6.85 5.87
C LEU A 17 -6.44 6.27 7.28
N TYR A 18 -5.45 5.39 7.41
CA TYR A 18 -5.05 4.84 8.70
C TYR A 18 -3.78 5.49 9.26
N LEU A 19 -2.76 5.67 8.43
CA LEU A 19 -1.42 6.06 8.89
C LEU A 19 -1.34 7.52 9.33
N ASN A 20 -2.27 8.38 8.91
CA ASN A 20 -2.32 9.78 9.33
C ASN A 20 -2.92 9.99 10.74
N ARG A 21 -3.30 8.93 11.44
CA ARG A 21 -3.85 9.03 12.81
C ARG A 21 -2.74 9.26 13.83
N ASP A 22 -2.99 10.10 14.84
CA ASP A 22 -2.01 10.41 15.89
C ASP A 22 -1.52 9.18 16.65
N SER A 23 -2.40 8.18 16.83
CA SER A 23 -2.10 6.92 17.50
C SER A 23 -1.11 6.01 16.76
N VAL A 24 -0.80 6.30 15.49
CA VAL A 24 0.15 5.52 14.70
C VAL A 24 1.57 5.92 15.06
N ASP A 25 2.44 4.91 15.21
CA ASP A 25 3.85 5.11 15.55
C ASP A 25 4.59 5.94 14.50
N ALA A 26 5.48 6.83 14.96
CA ALA A 26 6.22 7.75 14.10
C ALA A 26 7.13 7.04 13.10
N ALA A 27 7.71 5.88 13.46
CA ALA A 27 8.54 5.10 12.54
C ALA A 27 7.70 4.48 11.41
N VAL A 28 6.45 4.10 11.69
CA VAL A 28 5.52 3.60 10.66
C VAL A 28 5.15 4.72 9.67
N ARG A 29 4.88 5.94 10.18
CA ARG A 29 4.64 7.12 9.31
C ARG A 29 5.84 7.44 8.43
N LYS A 30 7.05 7.39 9.00
CA LYS A 30 8.29 7.61 8.24
C LYS A 30 8.50 6.56 7.13
N ASN A 31 8.16 5.29 7.40
CA ASN A 31 8.22 4.24 6.38
C ASN A 31 7.22 4.49 5.24
N TYR A 32 6.04 5.02 5.56
CA TYR A 32 5.05 5.41 4.55
C TYR A 32 5.51 6.58 3.69
N GLU A 33 6.11 7.61 4.27
CA GLU A 33 6.68 8.73 3.52
C GLU A 33 7.75 8.26 2.53
N LYS A 34 8.65 7.38 2.99
CA LYS A 34 9.66 6.75 2.14
C LYS A 34 9.00 5.94 1.01
N PHE A 35 7.97 5.17 1.32
CA PHE A 35 7.21 4.40 0.34
C PHE A 35 6.57 5.32 -0.71
N ARG A 36 5.87 6.39 -0.31
CA ARG A 36 5.26 7.35 -1.25
C ARG A 36 6.30 7.97 -2.18
N LEU A 37 7.44 8.38 -1.64
CA LEU A 37 8.51 8.97 -2.45
C LEU A 37 9.04 7.95 -3.48
N GLY A 38 9.29 6.71 -3.06
CA GLY A 38 9.74 5.65 -3.95
C GLY A 38 8.70 5.27 -5.00
N LEU A 39 7.40 5.38 -4.67
CA LEU A 39 6.30 5.14 -5.60
C LEU A 39 6.29 6.18 -6.73
N VAL A 40 6.44 7.47 -6.40
CA VAL A 40 6.51 8.57 -7.39
C VAL A 40 7.77 8.48 -8.26
N GLN A 41 8.88 8.02 -7.69
CA GLN A 41 10.16 7.88 -8.41
C GLN A 41 10.30 6.55 -9.16
N GLU A 42 9.28 5.68 -9.11
CA GLU A 42 9.33 4.30 -9.63
C GLU A 42 10.54 3.48 -9.12
N SER A 43 11.02 3.78 -7.91
CA SER A 43 12.26 3.23 -7.34
C SER A 43 12.02 2.16 -6.25
N LEU A 44 10.75 1.76 -6.05
CA LEU A 44 10.37 0.79 -5.03
C LEU A 44 11.05 -0.57 -5.22
N GLY A 45 11.68 -1.03 -4.14
CA GLY A 45 12.25 -2.36 -4.04
C GLY A 45 11.26 -3.38 -3.48
N ARG A 46 11.70 -4.64 -3.47
CA ARG A 46 10.91 -5.77 -2.95
C ARG A 46 10.45 -5.54 -1.50
N ASP A 47 11.32 -5.05 -0.63
CA ASP A 47 11.01 -4.86 0.79
C ASP A 47 9.97 -3.77 1.01
N ASP A 48 9.94 -2.75 0.15
CA ASP A 48 8.93 -1.70 0.18
C ASP A 48 7.54 -2.28 -0.17
N TYR A 49 7.47 -3.17 -1.16
CA TYR A 49 6.22 -3.90 -1.48
C TYR A 49 5.81 -4.88 -0.38
N ILE A 50 6.76 -5.57 0.26
CA ILE A 50 6.46 -6.45 1.41
C ILE A 50 5.88 -5.64 2.56
N TRP A 51 6.46 -4.48 2.85
CA TRP A 51 5.96 -3.57 3.88
C TRP A 51 4.55 -3.09 3.54
N ALA A 52 4.33 -2.61 2.31
CA ALA A 52 3.01 -2.15 1.87
C ALA A 52 1.96 -3.26 1.91
N ALA A 53 2.30 -4.48 1.50
CA ALA A 53 1.39 -5.63 1.58
C ALA A 53 0.99 -5.97 3.02
N LYS A 54 1.93 -5.86 3.98
CA LYS A 54 1.64 -6.04 5.41
C LYS A 54 0.72 -4.93 5.93
N ALA A 55 1.00 -3.67 5.57
CA ALA A 55 0.17 -2.54 5.94
C ALA A 55 -1.26 -2.68 5.38
N LEU A 56 -1.42 -2.97 4.08
CA LEU A 56 -2.73 -3.23 3.47
C LEU A 56 -3.44 -4.43 4.09
N SER A 57 -2.72 -5.50 4.42
CA SER A 57 -3.31 -6.67 5.10
C SER A 57 -3.81 -6.32 6.49
N PHE A 58 -3.14 -5.41 7.20
CA PHE A 58 -3.63 -4.87 8.47
C PHE A 58 -4.88 -4.00 8.28
N LEU A 59 -4.96 -3.28 7.14
CA LEU A 59 -6.14 -2.51 6.72
C LEU A 59 -7.29 -3.36 6.18
N ARG A 60 -7.18 -4.69 6.21
CA ARG A 60 -8.34 -5.57 6.04
C ARG A 60 -9.08 -5.68 7.39
N PRO A 61 -10.20 -4.96 7.59
CA PRO A 61 -11.23 -5.43 8.51
C PRO A 61 -12.59 -5.62 7.82
N HIS A 62 -13.50 -6.32 8.51
CA HIS A 62 -14.91 -6.56 8.18
C HIS A 62 -15.79 -5.28 8.14
N TRP A 63 -15.20 -4.08 8.00
CA TRP A 63 -15.85 -2.77 8.23
C TRP A 63 -16.10 -1.95 6.95
N TRP A 64 -15.56 -2.38 5.81
CA TRP A 64 -15.88 -1.79 4.52
C TRP A 64 -17.29 -2.25 4.14
N GLN A 65 -18.29 -1.44 4.47
CA GLN A 65 -19.69 -1.73 4.14
C GLN A 65 -19.93 -1.68 2.63
N ASP A 66 -19.17 -0.85 1.91
CA ASP A 66 -19.25 -0.75 0.46
C ASP A 66 -18.39 -1.81 -0.25
N HIS A 67 -19.04 -2.57 -1.12
CA HIS A 67 -18.42 -3.63 -1.91
C HIS A 67 -17.30 -3.10 -2.83
N GLU A 68 -17.40 -1.85 -3.29
CA GLU A 68 -16.41 -1.24 -4.17
C GLU A 68 -15.08 -0.98 -3.46
N ASP A 69 -15.11 -0.45 -2.25
CA ASP A 69 -13.91 -0.19 -1.48
C ASP A 69 -13.22 -1.50 -1.07
N HIS A 70 -14.00 -2.51 -0.70
CA HIS A 70 -13.47 -3.85 -0.44
C HIS A 70 -12.77 -4.42 -1.68
N ARG A 71 -13.40 -4.35 -2.86
CA ARG A 71 -12.81 -4.79 -4.12
C ARG A 71 -11.52 -4.03 -4.45
N ALA A 72 -11.51 -2.70 -4.25
CA ALA A 72 -10.34 -1.87 -4.52
C ALA A 72 -9.16 -2.21 -3.58
N LEU A 73 -9.43 -2.45 -2.30
CA LEU A 73 -8.41 -2.87 -1.33
C LEU A 73 -7.82 -4.24 -1.68
N GLU A 74 -8.67 -5.21 -2.02
CA GLU A 74 -8.25 -6.55 -2.42
C GLU A 74 -7.40 -6.53 -3.70
N ASN A 75 -7.80 -5.75 -4.71
CA ASN A 75 -7.03 -5.56 -5.93
C ASN A 75 -5.66 -4.92 -5.64
N ALA A 76 -5.63 -3.89 -4.80
CA ALA A 76 -4.39 -3.24 -4.38
C ALA A 76 -3.47 -4.25 -3.66
N LEU A 77 -4.02 -5.03 -2.73
CA LEU A 77 -3.27 -6.04 -1.99
C LEU A 77 -2.69 -7.12 -2.91
N LEU A 78 -3.52 -7.69 -3.79
CA LEU A 78 -3.09 -8.74 -4.72
C LEU A 78 -1.96 -8.27 -5.64
N LYS A 79 -2.09 -7.05 -6.18
CA LYS A 79 -1.06 -6.46 -7.03
C LYS A 79 0.23 -6.21 -6.23
N THR A 80 0.12 -5.68 -5.02
CA THR A 80 1.26 -5.43 -4.14
C THR A 80 2.01 -6.73 -3.80
N GLN A 81 1.30 -7.79 -3.46
CA GLN A 81 1.87 -9.11 -3.22
C GLN A 81 2.55 -9.68 -4.46
N THR A 82 1.93 -9.52 -5.64
CA THR A 82 2.51 -9.95 -6.91
C THR A 82 3.83 -9.23 -7.20
N LEU A 83 3.91 -7.92 -6.91
CA LEU A 83 5.14 -7.14 -7.07
C LEU A 83 6.21 -7.55 -6.06
N ALA A 84 5.83 -7.88 -4.82
CA ALA A 84 6.73 -8.39 -3.79
C ALA A 84 7.31 -9.79 -4.10
N LEU A 85 6.60 -10.60 -4.90
CA LEU A 85 7.00 -11.95 -5.28
C LEU A 85 7.88 -12.00 -6.54
N LYS A 86 8.04 -10.88 -7.26
CA LYS A 86 8.86 -10.88 -8.47
C LYS A 86 10.33 -11.11 -8.15
N PRO A 87 10.99 -12.09 -8.78
CA PRO A 87 12.43 -12.23 -8.67
C PRO A 87 13.10 -11.00 -9.28
N LYS A 88 14.18 -10.51 -8.65
CA LYS A 88 15.05 -9.52 -9.27
C LYS A 88 15.59 -10.15 -10.56
N LYS A 89 15.31 -9.49 -11.70
CA LYS A 89 16.05 -9.76 -12.94
C LYS A 89 17.50 -9.34 -12.77
#